data_AF-A0A3P8UEU3-F1
#
_entry.id   AF-A0A3P8UEU3-F1
#
_cell.length_a   1.000
_cell.length_b   1.000
_cell.length_c   1.000
_cell.angle_alpha   90.00
_cell.angle_beta   90.00
_cell.angle_gamma   90.00
#
_symmetry.space_group_name_H-M   'P 1'
#
loop_
_entity.id
_entity.type
_entity.pdbx_description
1 polymer ?
#
loop_
_entity_poly.entity_id
_entity_poly.type
_entity_poly.pdbx_seq_one_letter_code
_entity_poly.pdbx_strand_id
1 'polypeptide(L)' 'MGLQISNPMIAAHGIRVLHGLDRAVKNMDNIKATYAELSVLHSEKLHVDPDNFKVKRKNQERKPIKSEVF' A
#
# COMPACT_ATOMS: atom_id res chain seq x y z
N MET A 1 3.92 -2.19 -20.96
CA MET A 1 4.11 -1.09 -19.98
C MET A 1 4.73 -1.70 -18.74
N GLY A 2 6.07 -1.64 -18.61
CA GLY A 2 6.78 -2.29 -17.50
C GLY A 2 6.87 -1.35 -16.31
N LEU A 3 6.35 -1.76 -15.15
CA LEU A 3 6.61 -1.07 -13.89
C LEU A 3 8.08 -1.29 -13.55
N GLN A 4 8.91 -0.30 -13.86
CA GLN A 4 10.34 -0.39 -13.59
C GLN A 4 10.57 -0.19 -12.10
N ILE A 5 10.75 -1.30 -11.36
CA ILE A 5 11.25 -1.25 -9.98
C ILE A 5 12.76 -1.06 -10.06
N SER A 6 13.19 0.18 -10.25
CA SER A 6 14.59 0.54 -10.45
C SER A 6 15.44 0.37 -9.18
N ASN A 7 14.80 0.31 -8.00
CA ASN A 7 15.51 0.22 -6.72
C ASN A 7 15.39 -1.20 -6.14
N PRO A 8 16.50 -1.95 -6.00
CA PRO A 8 16.49 -3.32 -5.49
C PRO A 8 15.97 -3.43 -4.04
N MET A 9 16.15 -2.40 -3.22
CA MET A 9 15.62 -2.38 -1.85
C MET A 9 14.10 -2.24 -1.84
N ILE A 10 13.53 -1.45 -2.75
CA ILE A 10 12.07 -1.32 -2.90
C ILE A 10 11.48 -2.63 -3.42
N ALA A 11 12.12 -3.29 -4.39
CA ALA A 11 11.71 -4.61 -4.86
C ALA A 11 11.68 -5.63 -3.71
N ALA A 12 12.77 -5.73 -2.94
CA ALA A 12 12.86 -6.65 -1.81
C ALA A 12 11.82 -6.35 -0.72
N HIS A 13 11.53 -5.06 -0.47
CA HIS A 13 10.47 -4.67 0.45
C HIS A 13 9.07 -5.03 -0.10
N GLY A 14 8.81 -4.81 -1.39
CA GLY A 14 7.56 -5.19 -2.04
C GLY A 14 7.25 -6.68 -1.90
N ILE A 15 8.26 -7.55 -2.04
CA ILE A 15 8.10 -9.00 -1.79
C ILE A 15 7.67 -9.27 -0.34
N ARG A 16 8.28 -8.59 0.65
CA ARG A 16 7.89 -8.74 2.06
C ARG A 16 6.44 -8.30 2.30
N VAL A 17 6.00 -7.21 1.68
CA VAL A 17 4.60 -6.74 1.77
C VAL A 17 3.64 -7.76 1.17
N LEU A 18 3.96 -8.32 -0.01
CA LEU A 18 3.12 -9.33 -0.66
C LEU A 18 3.00 -10.62 0.17
N HIS A 19 4.10 -11.10 0.76
CA HIS A 19 4.04 -12.22 1.71
C HIS A 19 3.22 -11.88 2.97
N GLY A 20 3.30 -10.61 3.40
CA GLY A 20 2.41 -10.06 4.41
C GLY A 20 0.95 -10.28 4.00
N LEU A 21 0.53 -9.85 2.80
CA LEU A 21 -0.85 -10.01 2.34
C LEU A 21 -1.28 -11.47 2.18
N ASP A 22 -0.42 -12.36 1.66
CA ASP A 22 -0.69 -13.80 1.58
C ASP A 22 -0.99 -14.41 2.96
N ARG A 23 -0.22 -14.02 3.98
CA ARG A 23 -0.48 -14.45 5.37
C ARG A 23 -1.86 -13.99 5.87
N ALA A 24 -2.31 -12.78 5.51
CA ALA A 24 -3.63 -12.27 5.91
C ALA A 24 -4.75 -13.13 5.33
N VAL A 25 -4.65 -13.44 4.04
CA VAL A 25 -5.64 -14.28 3.32
C VAL A 25 -5.72 -15.69 3.93
N LYS A 26 -4.62 -16.24 4.42
CA LYS A 26 -4.58 -17.55 5.08
C LYS A 26 -5.12 -17.56 6.52
N ASN A 27 -5.26 -16.40 7.15
CA ASN A 27 -5.66 -16.26 8.56
C ASN A 27 -6.80 -15.25 8.71
N MET A 28 -7.74 -15.20 7.76
CA MET A 28 -8.77 -14.15 7.68
C MET A 28 -9.66 -14.06 8.94
N ASP A 29 -9.89 -15.18 9.60
CA ASP A 29 -10.63 -15.29 10.86
C ASP A 29 -9.83 -14.83 12.08
N ASN A 30 -8.49 -14.81 11.99
CA ASN A 30 -7.59 -14.49 13.10
C ASN A 30 -6.60 -13.34 12.82
N ILE A 31 -6.93 -12.44 11.88
CA ILE A 31 -6.04 -11.36 11.40
C ILE A 31 -5.44 -10.53 12.55
N LYS A 32 -6.24 -10.22 13.58
CA LYS A 32 -5.78 -9.38 14.71
C LYS A 32 -4.61 -10.02 15.46
N ALA A 33 -4.73 -11.29 15.82
CA ALA A 33 -3.66 -11.99 16.52
C ALA A 33 -2.46 -12.20 15.59
N THR A 34 -2.70 -12.56 14.32
CA THR A 34 -1.66 -12.78 13.32
C THR A 34 -0.76 -11.56 13.11
N TYR A 35 -1.28 -10.33 13.23
CA TYR A 35 -0.52 -9.10 13.05
C TYR A 35 -0.25 -8.30 14.33
N ALA A 36 -0.47 -8.87 15.52
CA ALA A 36 -0.27 -8.14 16.78
C ALA A 36 1.16 -7.57 16.89
N GLU A 37 2.17 -8.42 16.69
CA GLU A 37 3.58 -7.99 16.71
C GLU A 37 3.92 -7.02 15.58
N LEU A 38 3.35 -7.23 14.38
CA LEU A 38 3.59 -6.33 13.25
C LEU A 38 2.99 -4.95 13.51
N SER A 39 1.85 -4.89 14.19
CA SER A 39 1.19 -3.65 14.58
C SER A 39 2.06 -2.87 15.55
N VAL A 40 2.58 -3.53 16.59
CA VAL A 40 3.54 -2.95 17.56
C VAL A 40 4.78 -2.41 16.83
N LEU A 41 5.35 -3.19 15.89
CA LEU A 41 6.49 -2.74 15.10
C LEU A 41 6.19 -1.43 14.34
N HIS A 42 5.03 -1.33 13.70
CA HIS A 42 4.66 -0.15 12.92
C HIS A 42 4.34 1.06 13.79
N SER A 43 3.72 0.86 14.97
CA SER A 43 3.37 1.95 15.88
C SER A 43 4.56 2.42 16.71
N GLU A 44 5.24 1.53 17.41
CA GLU A 44 6.20 1.89 18.49
C GLU A 44 7.63 2.04 18.02
N LYS A 45 8.02 1.36 16.93
CA LYS A 45 9.40 1.41 16.41
C LYS A 45 9.50 2.25 15.16
N LEU A 46 8.61 2.02 14.20
CA LEU A 46 8.64 2.71 12.91
C LEU A 46 7.84 4.02 12.91
N HIS A 47 6.94 4.22 13.88
CA HIS A 47 6.07 5.40 14.00
C HIS A 47 5.36 5.76 12.68
N VAL A 48 4.86 4.74 11.96
CA VAL A 48 4.18 4.95 10.69
C VAL A 48 2.82 5.61 10.95
N ASP A 49 2.57 6.75 10.30
CA ASP A 49 1.26 7.41 10.32
C ASP A 49 0.17 6.45 9.76
N PRO A 50 -0.89 6.14 10.53
CA PRO A 50 -2.00 5.31 10.05
C PRO A 50 -2.62 5.79 8.72
N ASP A 51 -2.55 7.08 8.42
CA ASP A 51 -3.06 7.64 7.16
C ASP A 51 -2.28 7.17 5.93
N ASN A 52 -1.05 6.69 6.08
CA ASN A 52 -0.26 6.11 4.98
C ASN A 52 -0.81 4.78 4.48
N PHE A 53 -1.68 4.10 5.24
CA PHE A 53 -2.34 2.87 4.81
C PHE A 53 -3.65 3.12 4.05
N LYS A 54 -4.15 4.36 4.04
CA LYS A 54 -5.38 4.72 3.31
C LYS A 54 -5.08 4.88 1.82
N VAL A 55 -5.93 4.28 0.97
CA VAL A 55 -5.88 4.51 -0.47
C VAL A 55 -6.32 5.95 -0.77
N LYS A 56 -5.35 6.82 -1.06
CA LYS A 56 -5.65 8.19 -1.50
C LYS A 56 -6.14 8.13 -2.94
N ARG A 57 -7.44 8.35 -3.17
CA ARG A 57 -7.94 8.67 -4.51
C ARG A 57 -7.33 10.01 -4.91
N LYS A 58 -6.39 10.01 -5.84
CA LYS A 58 -6.10 11.24 -6.58
C LYS A 58 -7.37 11.54 -7.36
N ASN A 59 -8.14 12.53 -6.92
CA ASN A 59 -9.16 13.11 -7.78
C ASN A 59 -8.42 13.51 -9.05
N GLN A 60 -8.70 12.80 -10.14
CA GLN A 60 -8.38 13.32 -11.46
C GLN A 60 -9.21 14.61 -11.55
N GLU A 61 -8.58 15.75 -11.36
CA GLU A 61 -9.03 16.95 -12.05
C GLU A 61 -8.97 16.58 -13.54
N ARG A 62 -10.08 16.06 -14.06
CA ARG A 62 -10.33 16.07 -15.49
C ARG A 62 -10.31 17.54 -15.84
N LYS A 63 -9.18 18.04 -16.35
CA LYS A 63 -9.17 19.34 -17.03
C LYS A 63 -10.33 19.28 -18.02
N PRO A 64 -11.29 20.21 -17.97
CA PRO A 64 -12.40 20.17 -18.89
C PRO A 64 -11.81 20.19 -20.29
N ILE A 65 -12.14 19.18 -21.10
CA ILE A 65 -11.89 19.22 -22.53
C ILE A 65 -12.67 20.45 -22.99
N LYS A 66 -11.98 21.55 -23.28
CA LYS A 66 -12.63 22.69 -23.93
C LYS A 66 -13.20 22.15 -25.23
N SER A 67 -14.52 22.18 -25.36
CA SER A 67 -15.21 21.96 -26.61
C SER A 67 -14.93 23.16 -27.52
N GLU A 68 -13.73 23.20 -28.08
CA GLU A 68 -13.43 23.85 -29.36
C GLU A 68 -13.32 22.65 -30.31
N VAL A 69 -14.11 22.49 -31.37
CA VAL A 69 -14.34 23.40 -32.49
C VAL A 69 -15.55 22.86 -33.28
N PHE A 70 -16.43 23.76 -33.73
CA PHE A 70 -17.26 23.58 -34.93
C PHE A 70 -16.38 23.46 -36.17
#